data_AF-W6RIK8-F1
#
_entry.id   AF-W6RIK8-F1
#
_cell.length_a   1.000
_cell.length_b   1.000
_cell.length_c   1.000
_cell.angle_alpha   90.00
_cell.angle_beta   90.00
_cell.angle_gamma   90.00
#
_symmetry.space_group_name_H-M   'P 1'
#
loop_
_entity.id
_entity.type
_entity.pdbx_description
1 polymer ?
#
loop_
_entity_poly.entity_id
_entity_poly.type
_entity_poly.pdbx_seq_one_letter_code
_entity_poly.pdbx_strand_id
1 'polypeptide(L)'
;MENRHGLLVDAYLTEATGYAERIAALHMIEPFCDRPQAVTLGADKAYDTKDFVQDLRSMRVTPHVAQNVNGRRSAIDGRTTRHSGYGISLRIRKRIEEAFGWIKTVAGQDKTKFRGRDRVGWAFTFAAAAYNLVRLPKLMTEIG
;
A
#
# COMPACT_ATOMS: atom_id res chain seq x y z
N MET A 1 -1.03 4.15 1.32
CA MET A 1 -1.28 4.69 2.69
C MET A 1 0.06 5.06 3.29
N GLU A 2 0.17 6.23 3.91
CA GLU A 2 1.37 6.61 4.68
C GLU A 2 1.31 6.04 6.09
N ASN A 3 2.49 5.72 6.66
CA ASN A 3 2.58 4.94 7.89
C ASN A 3 2.37 5.77 9.17
N ARG A 4 2.53 7.10 9.13
CA ARG A 4 2.52 7.95 10.31
C ARG A 4 1.09 8.15 10.83
N HIS A 5 0.16 8.50 9.95
CA HIS A 5 -1.22 8.82 10.33
C HIS A 5 -2.25 7.82 9.75
N GLY A 6 -1.83 6.91 8.86
CA GLY A 6 -2.71 5.95 8.20
C GLY A 6 -3.63 6.60 7.17
N LEU A 7 -3.22 7.72 6.58
CA LEU A 7 -3.93 8.38 5.49
C LEU A 7 -3.60 7.73 4.14
N LEU A 8 -4.61 7.62 3.29
CA LEU A 8 -4.46 7.21 1.90
C LEU A 8 -3.85 8.35 1.11
N VAL A 9 -2.66 8.13 0.55
CA VAL A 9 -1.93 9.13 -0.25
C VAL A 9 -2.28 9.01 -1.72
N ASP A 10 -2.54 7.79 -2.18
CA ASP A 10 -2.87 7.47 -3.56
C ASP A 10 -3.77 6.23 -3.59
N ALA A 11 -4.57 6.11 -4.65
CA ALA A 11 -5.52 5.04 -4.90
C ALA A 11 -5.65 4.79 -6.41
N TYR A 12 -5.36 3.57 -6.83
CA TYR A 12 -5.31 3.20 -8.25
C TYR A 12 -6.18 1.97 -8.53
N LEU A 13 -7.00 2.04 -9.59
CA LEU A 13 -7.84 0.92 -10.03
C LEU A 13 -7.21 0.26 -11.26
N THR A 14 -7.00 -1.05 -11.17
CA THR A 14 -6.51 -1.88 -12.26
C THR A 14 -7.43 -3.06 -12.55
N GLU A 15 -7.31 -3.59 -13.75
CA GLU A 15 -7.89 -4.89 -14.09
C GLU A 15 -7.11 -6.02 -13.40
N ALA A 16 -7.80 -7.07 -12.94
CA ALA A 16 -7.19 -8.15 -12.17
C ALA A 16 -6.48 -9.16 -13.09
N THR A 17 -5.19 -8.92 -13.37
CA THR A 17 -4.36 -9.77 -14.25
C THR A 17 -3.32 -10.62 -13.49
N GLY A 18 -3.33 -10.62 -12.16
CA GLY A 18 -2.37 -11.32 -11.29
C GLY A 18 -1.06 -10.58 -11.03
N TYR A 19 -0.68 -9.64 -11.91
CA TYR A 19 0.47 -8.73 -11.73
C TYR A 19 0.06 -7.29 -11.45
N ALA A 20 -1.22 -6.98 -11.68
CA ALA A 20 -1.77 -5.63 -11.67
C ALA A 20 -1.45 -4.85 -10.39
N GLU A 21 -1.57 -5.47 -9.22
CA GLU A 21 -1.30 -4.78 -7.96
C GLU A 21 0.18 -4.42 -7.78
N ARG A 22 1.09 -5.29 -8.22
CA ARG A 22 2.54 -5.04 -8.17
C ARG A 22 2.93 -3.90 -9.11
N ILE A 23 2.40 -3.91 -10.33
CA ILE A 23 2.60 -2.83 -11.30
C ILE A 23 2.03 -1.50 -10.77
N ALA A 24 0.81 -1.54 -10.21
CA ALA A 24 0.19 -0.37 -9.58
C ALA A 24 1.05 0.16 -8.43
N ALA A 25 1.57 -0.72 -7.57
CA ALA A 25 2.43 -0.31 -6.46
C ALA A 25 3.72 0.39 -6.93
N LEU A 26 4.33 -0.07 -8.03
CA LEU A 26 5.48 0.61 -8.63
C LEU A 26 5.11 1.99 -9.18
N HIS A 27 4.02 2.09 -9.96
CA HIS A 27 3.53 3.38 -10.46
C HIS A 27 3.17 4.35 -9.34
N MET A 28 2.55 3.87 -8.26
CA MET A 28 2.15 4.71 -7.14
C MET A 28 3.35 5.18 -6.30
N ILE A 29 4.45 4.42 -6.24
CA ILE A 29 5.63 4.82 -5.45
C ILE A 29 6.62 5.67 -6.24
N GLU A 30 6.64 5.55 -7.57
CA GLU A 30 7.55 6.25 -8.48
C GLU A 30 7.62 7.77 -8.26
N PRO A 31 6.50 8.51 -8.13
CA PRO A 31 6.54 9.96 -7.92
C PRO A 31 7.27 10.37 -6.65
N PHE A 32 7.44 9.43 -5.72
CA PHE A 32 8.12 9.66 -4.47
C PHE A 32 9.55 9.13 -4.45
N CYS A 33 10.13 8.75 -5.59
CA CYS A 33 11.49 8.20 -5.62
C CYS A 33 12.59 9.27 -5.81
N ASP A 34 12.23 10.46 -6.31
CA ASP A 34 13.15 11.58 -6.44
C ASP A 34 13.38 12.32 -5.11
N ARG A 35 14.24 11.77 -4.26
CA ARG A 35 14.63 12.40 -2.99
C ARG A 35 15.98 11.91 -2.45
N PRO A 36 16.63 12.67 -1.54
CA PRO A 36 17.91 12.29 -0.96
C PRO A 36 17.87 11.01 -0.12
N GLN A 37 16.77 10.76 0.59
CA GLN A 37 16.63 9.61 1.49
C GLN A 37 15.64 8.59 0.91
N ALA A 38 16.10 7.35 0.74
CA ALA A 38 15.25 6.25 0.30
C ALA A 38 13.99 6.11 1.18
N VAL A 39 12.84 5.91 0.53
CA VAL A 39 11.60 5.56 1.25
C VAL A 39 11.40 4.08 1.40
N THR A 40 10.49 3.72 2.30
CA THR A 40 10.11 2.34 2.57
C THR A 40 8.72 2.07 2.01
N LEU A 41 8.53 0.95 1.31
CA LEU A 41 7.21 0.48 0.88
C LEU A 41 6.83 -0.80 1.62
N GLY A 42 5.75 -0.74 2.40
CA GLY A 42 5.19 -1.91 3.09
C GLY A 42 4.25 -2.70 2.18
N ALA A 43 4.48 -4.01 2.03
CA ALA A 43 3.58 -4.89 1.25
C ALA A 43 3.41 -6.27 1.91
N ASP A 44 2.36 -7.01 1.54
CA ASP A 44 2.13 -8.35 2.07
C ASP A 44 3.09 -9.39 1.47
N LYS A 45 2.92 -10.64 1.90
CA LYS A 45 3.77 -11.77 1.52
C LYS A 45 3.66 -12.15 0.03
N ALA A 46 2.56 -11.87 -0.64
CA ALA A 46 2.39 -12.15 -2.07
C ALA A 46 3.31 -11.26 -2.93
N TYR A 47 3.76 -10.11 -2.41
CA TYR A 47 4.71 -9.22 -3.08
C TYR A 47 6.17 -9.67 -2.93
N ASP A 48 6.47 -10.67 -2.08
CA ASP A 48 7.83 -11.19 -1.87
C ASP A 48 8.25 -12.06 -3.07
N THR A 49 8.56 -11.35 -4.16
CA THR A 49 8.90 -11.85 -5.49
C THR A 49 10.17 -11.14 -5.96
N LYS A 50 11.03 -11.83 -6.69
CA LYS A 50 12.38 -11.33 -7.03
C LYS A 50 12.34 -10.06 -7.89
N ASP A 51 11.49 -10.08 -8.91
CA ASP A 51 11.18 -8.98 -9.82
C ASP A 51 10.74 -7.73 -9.03
N PHE A 52 9.68 -7.83 -8.25
CA PHE A 52 9.15 -6.67 -7.52
C PHE A 52 10.15 -6.09 -6.51
N VAL A 53 10.86 -6.95 -5.78
CA VAL A 53 11.89 -6.51 -4.82
C VAL A 53 13.07 -5.84 -5.52
N GLN A 54 13.44 -6.31 -6.72
CA GLN A 54 14.49 -5.71 -7.53
C GLN A 54 14.07 -4.34 -8.08
N ASP A 55 12.84 -4.22 -8.59
CA ASP A 55 12.30 -2.96 -9.12
C ASP A 55 12.22 -1.88 -8.03
N LEU A 56 11.75 -2.23 -6.83
CA LEU A 56 11.76 -1.27 -5.71
C LEU A 56 13.18 -0.80 -5.39
N ARG A 57 14.16 -1.70 -5.38
CA ARG A 57 15.55 -1.36 -5.07
C ARG A 57 16.17 -0.47 -6.16
N SER A 58 15.87 -0.71 -7.44
CA SER A 58 16.36 0.12 -8.54
C SER A 58 15.79 1.54 -8.46
N MET A 59 14.56 1.68 -7.97
CA MET A 59 13.89 2.96 -7.69
C MET A 59 14.33 3.62 -6.37
N ARG A 60 15.36 3.11 -5.69
CA ARG A 60 15.79 3.57 -4.35
C ARG A 60 14.69 3.49 -3.28
N VAL A 61 13.81 2.50 -3.38
CA VAL A 61 12.80 2.16 -2.37
C VAL A 61 13.24 0.93 -1.59
N THR A 62 13.23 1.04 -0.26
CA THR A 62 13.49 -0.07 0.66
C THR A 62 12.23 -0.94 0.78
N PRO A 63 12.28 -2.22 0.35
CA PRO A 63 11.09 -3.07 0.33
C PRO A 63 10.81 -3.63 1.73
N HIS A 64 9.81 -3.10 2.43
CA HIS A 64 9.29 -3.65 3.70
C HIS A 64 8.19 -4.69 3.44
N VAL A 65 8.54 -5.72 2.67
CA VAL A 65 7.64 -6.80 2.26
C VAL A 65 7.71 -7.95 3.25
N ALA A 66 6.57 -8.53 3.63
CA ALA A 66 6.56 -9.65 4.56
C ALA A 66 7.27 -10.89 3.97
N GLN A 67 8.29 -11.40 4.67
CA GLN A 67 9.06 -12.56 4.21
C GLN A 67 8.22 -13.84 4.05
N ASN A 68 8.52 -14.58 2.98
CA ASN A 68 8.23 -16.00 2.88
C ASN A 68 9.15 -16.81 3.80
N VAL A 69 8.55 -17.50 4.76
CA VAL A 69 9.27 -18.33 5.76
C VAL A 69 9.00 -19.82 5.61
N ASN A 70 8.05 -20.22 4.76
CA ASN A 70 7.63 -21.61 4.58
C ASN A 70 7.69 -22.00 3.10
N GLY A 71 8.38 -23.09 2.77
CA GLY A 71 8.29 -23.77 1.47
C GLY A 71 8.90 -23.05 0.26
N ARG A 72 9.41 -21.82 0.40
CA ARG A 72 10.12 -21.08 -0.68
C ARG A 72 11.11 -20.06 -0.13
N ARG A 73 12.17 -19.78 -0.90
CA ARG A 73 13.18 -18.75 -0.57
C ARG A 73 12.59 -17.35 -0.75
N SER A 74 12.73 -16.52 0.27
CA SER A 74 12.34 -15.10 0.23
C SER A 74 13.30 -14.27 -0.65
N ALA A 75 12.77 -13.26 -1.35
CA ALA A 75 13.55 -12.23 -2.03
C ALA A 75 14.01 -11.12 -1.07
N ILE A 76 13.35 -11.00 0.09
CA ILE A 76 13.75 -10.12 1.19
C ILE A 76 14.85 -10.79 2.01
N ASP A 77 15.97 -10.07 2.15
CA ASP A 77 17.18 -10.53 2.83
C ASP A 77 17.49 -9.69 4.09
N GLY A 78 18.56 -10.08 4.79
CA GLY A 78 19.00 -9.45 6.04
C GLY A 78 19.28 -7.95 5.93
N ARG A 79 19.52 -7.40 4.74
CA ARG A 79 19.73 -5.95 4.57
C ARG A 79 18.48 -5.17 4.93
N THR A 80 17.30 -5.71 4.64
CA THR A 80 16.01 -5.12 5.01
C THR A 80 15.66 -5.47 6.46
N THR A 81 15.72 -6.76 6.81
CA THR A 81 15.09 -7.26 8.05
C THR A 81 15.84 -6.90 9.33
N ARG A 82 17.14 -6.57 9.24
CA ARG A 82 17.95 -6.13 10.38
C ARG A 82 17.52 -4.81 11.01
N HIS A 83 16.73 -4.00 10.30
CA HIS A 83 16.32 -2.68 10.76
C HIS A 83 15.01 -2.76 11.55
N SER A 84 14.95 -2.11 12.71
CA SER A 84 13.72 -2.03 13.53
C SER A 84 12.51 -1.46 12.76
N GLY A 85 12.77 -0.54 11.83
CA GLY A 85 11.76 0.04 10.94
C GLY A 85 11.02 -0.98 10.08
N TYR A 86 11.65 -2.10 9.71
CA TYR A 86 10.99 -3.19 8.98
C TYR A 86 9.86 -3.80 9.81
N GLY A 87 10.13 -4.15 11.07
CA GLY A 87 9.12 -4.71 11.98
C GLY A 87 7.98 -3.74 12.26
N ILE A 88 8.28 -2.45 12.45
CA ILE A 88 7.28 -1.40 12.64
C ILE A 88 6.39 -1.26 11.40
N SER A 89 7.00 -1.19 10.21
CA SER A 89 6.27 -1.06 8.94
C SER A 89 5.34 -2.25 8.69
N LEU A 90 5.77 -3.48 8.99
CA LEU A 90 4.91 -4.65 8.84
C LEU A 90 3.69 -4.63 9.78
N ARG A 91 3.84 -4.08 10.98
CA ARG A 91 2.71 -3.89 11.91
C ARG A 91 1.74 -2.84 11.38
N ILE A 92 2.25 -1.69 10.93
CA ILE A 92 1.44 -0.58 10.44
C ILE A 92 0.73 -0.93 9.13
N ARG A 93 1.37 -1.68 8.22
CA ARG A 93 0.80 -2.08 6.92
C ARG A 93 -0.61 -2.66 7.06
N LYS A 94 -0.87 -3.44 8.12
CA LYS A 94 -2.18 -4.05 8.38
C LYS A 94 -3.33 -3.04 8.49
N ARG A 95 -3.05 -1.77 8.84
CA ARG A 95 -4.08 -0.71 8.90
C ARG A 95 -4.73 -0.43 7.54
N ILE A 96 -4.10 -0.78 6.42
CA ILE A 96 -4.72 -0.63 5.09
C ILE A 96 -6.02 -1.44 4.99
N GLU A 97 -6.13 -2.56 5.71
CA GLU A 97 -7.33 -3.40 5.72
C GLU A 97 -8.53 -2.67 6.35
N GLU A 98 -8.31 -1.75 7.29
CA GLU A 98 -9.37 -0.89 7.82
C GLU A 98 -9.95 0.02 6.74
N ALA A 99 -9.06 0.60 5.91
CA ALA A 99 -9.46 1.46 4.80
C ALA A 99 -10.21 0.67 3.72
N PHE A 100 -9.68 -0.47 3.29
CA PHE A 100 -10.36 -1.33 2.33
C PHE A 100 -11.69 -1.86 2.87
N GLY A 101 -11.76 -2.22 4.14
CA GLY A 101 -13.00 -2.63 4.80
C GLY A 101 -14.06 -1.53 4.74
N TRP A 102 -13.70 -0.30 5.13
CA TRP A 102 -14.60 0.85 5.09
C TRP A 102 -15.04 1.20 3.67
N ILE A 103 -14.12 1.21 2.69
CA ILE A 103 -14.43 1.50 1.29
C ILE A 103 -15.44 0.49 0.73
N LYS A 104 -15.27 -0.80 1.04
CA LYS A 104 -16.20 -1.84 0.59
C LYS A 104 -17.57 -1.69 1.24
N THR A 105 -17.62 -1.61 2.57
CA THR A 105 -18.88 -1.76 3.33
C THR A 105 -19.62 -0.44 3.51
N VAL A 106 -18.93 0.66 3.81
CA VAL A 106 -19.53 1.96 4.10
C VAL A 106 -19.62 2.82 2.84
N ALA A 107 -18.57 2.87 2.02
CA ALA A 107 -18.60 3.60 0.75
C ALA A 107 -19.22 2.81 -0.42
N GLY A 108 -19.76 1.62 -0.14
CA GLY A 108 -20.56 0.83 -1.08
C GLY A 108 -19.79 0.28 -2.28
N GLN A 109 -18.47 0.13 -2.19
CA GLN A 109 -17.66 -0.39 -3.30
C GLN A 109 -17.59 -1.93 -3.34
N ASP A 110 -18.17 -2.64 -2.37
CA ASP A 110 -18.25 -4.11 -2.41
C ASP A 110 -18.98 -4.63 -3.65
N LYS A 111 -20.04 -3.92 -4.06
CA LYS A 111 -20.75 -4.13 -5.34
C LYS A 111 -20.95 -2.78 -6.02
N THR A 112 -19.95 -2.37 -6.80
CA THR A 112 -20.00 -1.09 -7.52
C THR A 112 -21.19 -1.05 -8.48
N LYS A 113 -21.90 0.10 -8.49
CA LYS A 113 -23.02 0.37 -9.39
C LYS A 113 -22.57 0.93 -10.73
N PHE A 114 -21.28 1.29 -10.84
CA PHE A 114 -20.71 1.88 -12.04
C PHE A 114 -20.24 0.80 -13.02
N ARG A 115 -20.34 1.11 -14.31
CA ARG A 115 -19.81 0.28 -15.39
C ARG A 115 -18.68 1.02 -16.10
N GLY A 116 -17.63 0.29 -16.45
CA GLY A 116 -16.43 0.83 -17.10
C GLY A 116 -15.35 1.26 -16.11
N ARG A 117 -14.09 1.03 -16.48
CA ARG A 117 -12.92 1.25 -15.63
C ARG A 117 -12.81 2.69 -15.14
N ASP A 118 -13.07 3.67 -16.01
CA ASP A 118 -12.93 5.09 -15.66
C ASP A 118 -13.91 5.50 -14.55
N ARG A 119 -15.19 5.09 -14.67
CA ARG A 119 -16.21 5.43 -13.67
C ARG A 119 -15.98 4.71 -12.35
N VAL A 120 -15.57 3.44 -12.39
CA VAL A 120 -15.23 2.69 -11.17
C VAL A 120 -13.97 3.27 -10.53
N GLY A 121 -12.98 3.69 -11.33
CA GLY A 121 -11.75 4.32 -10.85
C GLY A 121 -12.04 5.61 -10.11
N TRP A 122 -12.85 6.49 -10.71
CA TRP A 122 -13.33 7.71 -10.06
C TRP A 122 -14.05 7.43 -8.75
N ALA A 123 -14.97 6.46 -8.72
CA ALA A 123 -15.68 6.09 -7.50
C ALA A 123 -14.75 5.56 -6.40
N PHE A 124 -13.74 4.77 -6.78
CA PHE A 124 -12.75 4.23 -5.85
C PHE A 124 -11.85 5.33 -5.26
N THR A 125 -11.32 6.22 -6.11
CA THR A 125 -10.51 7.36 -5.65
C THR A 125 -11.32 8.30 -4.76
N PHE A 126 -12.58 8.56 -5.10
CA PHE A 126 -13.48 9.35 -4.26
C PHE A 126 -13.71 8.70 -2.89
N ALA A 127 -13.96 7.38 -2.85
CA ALA A 127 -14.11 6.65 -1.59
C ALA A 127 -12.83 6.69 -0.74
N ALA A 128 -11.66 6.58 -1.36
CA ALA A 128 -10.37 6.71 -0.67
C ALA A 128 -10.19 8.11 -0.05
N ALA A 129 -10.53 9.17 -0.78
CA ALA A 129 -10.51 10.54 -0.25
C ALA A 129 -11.49 10.72 0.91
N ALA A 130 -12.72 10.18 0.78
CA ALA A 130 -13.73 10.23 1.84
C ALA A 130 -13.28 9.50 3.11
N TYR A 131 -12.58 8.36 2.98
CA TYR A 131 -12.02 7.64 4.12
C TYR A 131 -11.05 8.51 4.94
N ASN A 132 -10.20 9.28 4.27
CA ASN A 132 -9.29 10.21 4.96
C ASN A 132 -10.07 11.22 5.82
N LEU A 133 -11.14 11.81 5.28
CA LEU A 133 -11.99 12.76 6.01
C LEU A 133 -12.62 12.15 7.26
N VAL A 134 -13.09 10.90 7.16
CA VAL A 134 -13.65 10.16 8.32
C VAL A 134 -12.59 9.83 9.36
N ARG A 135 -11.32 9.69 8.95
CA ARG A 135 -10.19 9.38 9.84
C ARG A 135 -9.66 10.60 10.58
N LEU A 136 -9.70 11.79 9.98
CA LEU A 136 -9.13 13.02 10.54
C LEU A 136 -9.56 13.33 11.98
N PRO A 137 -10.84 13.23 12.38
CA PRO A 137 -11.25 13.53 13.76
C PRO A 137 -10.53 12.68 14.80
N LYS A 138 -10.30 11.40 14.53
CA LYS A 138 -9.57 10.51 15.44
C LYS A 138 -8.11 10.95 15.60
N LEU A 139 -7.47 11.36 14.50
CA LEU A 139 -6.09 11.85 14.52
C LEU A 139 -5.96 13.17 15.28
N MET A 140 -6.95 14.05 15.20
CA MET A 140 -6.95 15.32 15.94
C MET A 140 -7.07 15.09 17.45
N THR A 141 -7.82 14.08 17.89
CA THR A 141 -7.91 13.69 19.31
C THR A 141 -6.64 13.02 19.82
N GLU A 142 -5.87 12.34 18.97
CA GLU A 142 -4.60 11.71 19.35
C GLU A 142 -3.44 12.73 19.52
N ILE A 143 -3.60 13.95 19.00
CA ILE A 143 -2.57 15.01 19.02
C ILE A 143 -2.82 16.04 20.14
N GLY A 144 -4.04 16.12 20.69
CA GLY A 144 -4.41 17.01 21.79
C GLY A 144 -4.34 16.35 23.15
#